data_AF-A0A1V4L0Q8-F1
#
_entry.id   AF-A0A1V4L0Q8-F1
#
_cell.length_a   1.000
_cell.length_b   1.000
_cell.length_c   1.000
_cell.angle_alpha   90.00
_cell.angle_beta   90.00
_cell.angle_gamma   90.00
#
_symmetry.space_group_name_H-M   'P 1'
#
loop_
_entity.id
_entity.type
_entity.pdbx_description
1 polymer ?
#
loop_
_entity_poly.entity_id
_entity_poly.type
_entity_poly.pdbx_seq_one_letter_code
_entity_poly.pdbx_strand_id
1 'polypeptide(L)'
;MCSFPRQLTEKGTGASSGSQQHEDLSAKKLRLTKPSKSAALHVDLCKATSPADALQYLLQFTRKPVEVESVEGVVRILLEHYYKENDASVRLKIASLLGLLSKTAGFSPDCIMDDAINTLQNESKSCLSGGA
;
A
#
# COMPACT_ATOMS: atom_id res chain seq x y z
N MET A 1 3.05 -20.11 -8.01
CA MET A 1 2.03 -20.32 -6.96
C MET A 1 2.55 -19.75 -5.66
N CYS A 2 2.30 -18.47 -5.39
CA CYS A 2 2.58 -17.87 -4.07
C CYS A 2 1.27 -17.88 -3.29
N SER A 3 1.03 -18.99 -2.58
CA SER A 3 -0.13 -19.17 -1.71
C SER A 3 0.23 -18.59 -0.34
N PHE A 4 -0.43 -17.51 0.07
CA PHE A 4 -0.38 -17.01 1.45
C PHE A 4 -1.42 -17.76 2.29
N PRO A 5 -1.04 -18.47 3.37
CA PRO A 5 -2.02 -18.97 4.33
C PRO A 5 -2.39 -17.88 5.34
N ARG A 6 -3.70 -17.77 5.60
CA ARG A 6 -4.34 -16.87 6.56
C ARG A 6 -4.65 -17.63 7.85
N GLN A 7 -4.36 -16.99 8.99
CA GLN A 7 -4.84 -17.21 10.38
C GLN A 7 -4.40 -18.45 11.17
N LEU A 8 -3.90 -18.21 12.40
CA LEU A 8 -4.62 -18.66 13.62
C LEU A 8 -4.25 -17.81 14.85
N THR A 9 -5.30 -17.47 15.61
CA THR A 9 -5.34 -16.86 16.95
C THR A 9 -4.80 -17.82 18.02
N GLU A 10 -4.23 -17.32 19.12
CA GLU A 10 -4.40 -17.88 20.49
C GLU A 10 -4.20 -16.80 21.57
N LYS A 11 -5.01 -16.90 22.64
CA LYS A 11 -5.10 -16.04 23.84
C LYS A 11 -4.08 -16.45 24.92
N GLY A 12 -3.70 -15.52 25.82
CA GLY A 12 -3.20 -15.90 27.15
C GLY A 12 -2.72 -14.75 28.05
N THR A 13 -3.58 -14.33 28.98
CA THR A 13 -3.38 -14.00 30.43
C THR A 13 -2.02 -13.51 30.98
N GLY A 14 -2.05 -12.44 31.79
CA GLY A 14 -1.09 -12.22 32.89
C GLY A 14 -1.00 -10.77 33.39
N ALA A 15 -1.44 -10.52 34.63
CA ALA A 15 -1.26 -9.27 35.36
C ALA A 15 0.11 -9.24 36.11
N SER A 16 0.72 -8.07 36.31
CA SER A 16 1.40 -7.68 37.57
C SER A 16 2.01 -6.27 37.50
N SER A 17 1.81 -5.52 38.59
CA SER A 17 2.32 -4.19 38.94
C SER A 17 3.85 -4.13 39.15
N GLY A 18 4.44 -2.93 39.10
CA GLY A 18 5.77 -2.64 39.65
C GLY A 18 6.35 -1.28 39.23
N SER A 19 6.80 -0.49 40.21
CA SER A 19 7.12 0.93 40.14
C SER A 19 8.61 1.26 39.91
N GLN A 20 8.86 2.52 39.52
CA GLN A 20 10.02 3.40 39.83
C GLN A 20 11.32 3.39 38.97
N GLN A 21 11.55 4.58 38.38
CA GLN A 21 12.77 5.43 38.38
C GLN A 21 14.10 4.87 37.86
N HIS A 22 14.67 5.47 36.81
CA HIS A 22 15.87 6.33 36.90
C HIS A 22 16.22 6.95 35.52
N GLU A 23 16.74 8.15 35.63
CA GLU A 23 17.16 9.16 34.67
C GLU A 23 18.30 8.79 33.70
N ASP A 24 18.41 9.64 32.67
CA ASP A 24 19.58 10.03 31.90
C ASP A 24 20.50 8.96 31.28
N LEU A 25 20.58 8.99 29.95
CA LEU A 25 21.81 9.28 29.19
C LEU A 25 21.66 8.80 27.74
N SER A 26 22.25 9.60 26.86
CA SER A 26 22.65 9.27 25.50
C SER A 26 21.64 9.61 24.41
N ALA A 27 21.85 10.81 23.88
CA ALA A 27 21.46 11.27 22.56
C ALA A 27 21.72 10.18 21.49
N LYS A 28 20.72 9.32 21.28
CA LYS A 28 20.62 8.53 20.05
C LYS A 28 20.02 9.46 19.02
N LYS A 29 20.87 10.22 18.33
CA LYS A 29 20.56 10.72 16.97
C LYS A 29 20.06 9.51 16.19
N LEU A 30 18.74 9.34 16.15
CA LEU A 30 18.10 8.35 15.30
C LEU A 30 18.41 8.85 13.88
N ARG A 31 19.49 8.33 13.28
CA ARG A 31 19.75 8.52 11.86
C ARG A 31 18.55 7.91 11.18
N LEU A 32 17.58 8.77 10.85
CA LEU A 32 16.34 8.42 10.20
C LEU A 32 16.74 7.70 8.93
N THR A 33 16.71 6.37 8.98
CA THR A 33 16.78 5.55 7.77
C THR A 33 15.69 6.10 6.87
N LYS A 34 16.01 6.40 5.61
CA LYS A 34 14.98 6.86 4.68
C LYS A 34 13.87 5.80 4.72
N PRO A 35 12.62 6.16 5.08
CA PRO A 35 11.54 5.18 5.02
C PRO A 35 11.49 4.66 3.58
N SER A 36 11.47 3.34 3.39
CA SER A 36 11.40 2.74 2.07
C SER A 36 10.22 3.32 1.30
N LYS A 37 10.32 3.42 -0.03
CA LYS A 37 9.28 4.06 -0.87
C LYS A 37 7.88 3.48 -0.62
N SER A 38 7.80 2.18 -0.38
CA SER A 38 6.57 1.49 0.04
C SER A 38 6.06 1.97 1.41
N ALA A 39 6.91 2.07 2.42
CA ALA A 39 6.53 2.54 3.75
C ALA A 39 5.98 3.98 3.74
N ALA A 40 6.58 4.87 2.94
CA ALA A 40 6.08 6.23 2.78
C ALA A 40 4.68 6.24 2.14
N LEU A 41 4.49 5.51 1.03
CA LEU A 41 3.19 5.41 0.35
C LEU A 41 2.11 4.80 1.26
N HIS A 42 2.45 3.79 2.05
CA HIS A 42 1.51 3.18 2.99
C HIS A 42 1.03 4.20 4.04
N VAL A 43 1.93 4.98 4.62
CA VAL A 43 1.58 6.02 5.60
C VAL A 43 0.68 7.08 4.97
N ASP A 44 1.02 7.55 3.76
CA ASP A 44 0.24 8.56 3.04
C ASP A 44 -1.19 8.08 2.76
N LEU A 45 -1.35 6.85 2.23
CA LEU A 45 -2.67 6.28 1.93
C LEU A 45 -3.46 5.91 3.19
N CYS A 46 -2.79 5.51 4.27
CA CYS A 46 -3.44 5.23 5.56
C CYS A 46 -3.93 6.54 6.23
N LYS A 47 -3.24 7.66 5.99
CA LYS A 47 -3.62 8.97 6.51
C LYS A 47 -4.73 9.65 5.69
N ALA A 48 -4.94 9.24 4.44
CA ALA A 48 -5.97 9.83 3.59
C ALA A 48 -7.36 9.67 4.24
N THR A 49 -7.99 10.79 4.59
CA THR A 49 -9.36 10.82 5.15
C THR A 49 -10.42 11.04 4.08
N SER A 50 -9.99 11.36 2.86
CA SER A 50 -10.87 11.59 1.72
C SER A 50 -10.28 10.97 0.45
N PRO A 51 -11.12 10.61 -0.54
CA PRO A 51 -10.65 10.10 -1.83
C PRO A 51 -9.80 11.13 -2.59
N ALA A 52 -10.06 12.43 -2.37
CA ALA A 52 -9.25 13.50 -2.94
C ALA A 52 -7.81 13.48 -2.41
N ASP A 53 -7.63 13.28 -1.10
CA ASP A 53 -6.29 13.15 -0.49
C ASP A 53 -5.56 11.91 -1.02
N ALA A 54 -6.25 10.77 -1.07
CA ALA A 54 -5.70 9.53 -1.61
C ALA A 54 -5.21 9.74 -3.05
N LEU A 55 -6.01 10.37 -3.91
CA LEU A 55 -5.62 10.72 -5.28
C LEU A 55 -4.38 11.62 -5.32
N GLN A 56 -4.28 12.63 -4.46
CA GLN A 56 -3.11 13.50 -4.41
C GLN A 56 -1.85 12.72 -4.05
N TYR A 57 -1.91 11.83 -3.07
CA TYR A 57 -0.78 10.98 -2.70
C TYR A 57 -0.38 10.03 -3.83
N LEU A 58 -1.34 9.39 -4.50
CA LEU A 58 -1.10 8.52 -5.66
C LEU A 58 -0.50 9.29 -6.85
N LEU A 59 -0.96 10.52 -7.10
CA LEU A 59 -0.41 11.41 -8.14
C LEU A 59 1.02 11.85 -7.81
N GLN A 60 1.29 12.21 -6.56
CA GLN A 60 2.64 12.57 -6.13
C GLN A 60 3.61 11.40 -6.25
N PHE A 61 3.14 10.17 -5.98
CA PHE A 61 3.91 8.96 -6.15
C PHE A 61 4.30 8.72 -7.62
N THR A 62 3.39 8.92 -8.58
CA THR A 62 3.70 8.75 -10.02
C THR A 62 4.82 9.64 -10.55
N ARG A 63 5.12 10.76 -9.87
CA ARG A 63 6.17 11.69 -10.28
C ARG A 63 7.58 11.21 -9.90
N LYS A 64 7.69 10.17 -9.08
CA LYS A 64 8.97 9.65 -8.58
C LYS A 64 9.23 8.28 -9.20
N PRO A 65 10.42 8.02 -9.78
CA PRO A 65 10.75 6.71 -10.32
C PRO A 65 10.77 5.66 -9.19
N VAL A 66 10.14 4.51 -9.44
CA VAL A 66 10.12 3.37 -8.53
C VAL A 66 11.27 2.43 -8.88
N GLU A 67 12.00 2.00 -7.86
CA GLU A 67 13.09 1.04 -8.04
C GLU A 67 12.55 -0.38 -7.93
N VAL A 68 13.14 -1.31 -8.68
CA VAL A 68 12.70 -2.71 -8.77
C VAL A 68 12.50 -3.36 -7.40
N GLU A 69 13.39 -3.08 -6.45
CA GLU A 69 13.36 -3.57 -5.06
C GLU A 69 12.13 -3.10 -4.26
N SER A 70 11.52 -1.98 -4.65
CA SER A 70 10.34 -1.41 -3.98
C SER A 70 9.03 -1.78 -4.68
N VAL A 71 9.06 -2.30 -5.92
CA VAL A 71 7.86 -2.56 -6.72
C VAL A 71 6.91 -3.52 -5.99
N GLU A 72 7.41 -4.64 -5.48
CA GLU A 72 6.58 -5.65 -4.81
C GLU A 72 5.84 -5.07 -3.59
N GLY A 73 6.54 -4.28 -2.77
CA GLY A 73 5.94 -3.63 -1.61
C GLY A 73 4.88 -2.60 -2.01
N VAL A 74 5.15 -1.80 -3.05
CA VAL A 74 4.21 -0.80 -3.57
C VAL A 74 2.95 -1.47 -4.12
N VAL A 75 3.09 -2.53 -4.93
CA VAL A 75 1.96 -3.30 -5.47
C VAL A 75 1.06 -3.82 -4.35
N ARG A 76 1.65 -4.39 -3.29
CA ARG A 76 0.90 -4.91 -2.15
C ARG A 76 0.07 -3.82 -1.46
N ILE A 77 0.66 -2.66 -1.20
CA ILE A 77 -0.03 -1.53 -0.56
C ILE A 77 -1.16 -0.99 -1.45
N LEU A 78 -0.90 -0.88 -2.75
CA LEU A 78 -1.89 -0.42 -3.73
C LEU A 78 -3.10 -1.34 -3.79
N LEU A 79 -2.88 -2.66 -3.85
CA LEU A 79 -3.96 -3.65 -3.87
C LEU A 79 -4.73 -3.67 -2.54
N GLU A 80 -4.05 -3.59 -1.40
CA GLU A 80 -4.72 -3.50 -0.10
C GLU A 80 -5.64 -2.27 -0.03
N HIS A 81 -5.18 -1.12 -0.53
CA HIS A 81 -6.01 0.08 -0.60
C HIS A 81 -7.16 -0.07 -1.60
N TYR A 82 -6.91 -0.67 -2.76
CA TYR A 82 -7.93 -0.93 -3.78
C TYR A 82 -9.13 -1.71 -3.24
N TYR A 83 -8.90 -2.80 -2.49
CA TYR A 83 -9.98 -3.66 -2.01
C TYR A 83 -10.89 -3.04 -0.95
N LYS A 84 -10.43 -1.98 -0.27
CA LYS A 84 -11.24 -1.24 0.73
C LYS A 84 -11.79 0.08 0.21
N GLU A 85 -11.36 0.50 -0.97
CA GLU A 85 -11.71 1.80 -1.55
C GLU A 85 -13.03 1.73 -2.33
N ASN A 86 -13.90 2.73 -2.12
CA ASN A 86 -15.19 2.79 -2.80
C ASN A 86 -15.17 3.77 -3.99
N ASP A 87 -14.32 4.79 -3.94
CA ASP A 87 -14.23 5.78 -4.99
C ASP A 87 -13.62 5.19 -6.28
N ALA A 88 -14.36 5.28 -7.39
CA ALA A 88 -13.95 4.75 -8.68
C ALA A 88 -12.70 5.46 -9.23
N SER A 89 -12.54 6.76 -8.96
CA SER A 89 -11.39 7.53 -9.45
C SER A 89 -10.10 7.08 -8.76
N VAL A 90 -10.16 6.86 -7.44
CA VAL A 90 -9.04 6.30 -6.67
C VAL A 90 -8.70 4.89 -7.17
N ARG A 91 -9.70 4.02 -7.32
CA ARG A 91 -9.52 2.65 -7.84
C ARG A 91 -8.88 2.62 -9.23
N LEU A 92 -9.33 3.47 -10.16
CA LEU A 92 -8.75 3.58 -11.49
C LEU A 92 -7.31 4.11 -11.45
N LYS A 93 -7.03 5.07 -10.55
CA LYS A 93 -5.66 5.58 -10.37
C LYS A 93 -4.72 4.49 -9.86
N ILE A 94 -5.19 3.62 -8.97
CA ILE A 94 -4.44 2.46 -8.51
C ILE A 94 -4.18 1.48 -9.67
N ALA A 95 -5.19 1.16 -10.48
CA ALA A 95 -5.01 0.28 -11.64
C ALA A 95 -3.98 0.84 -12.64
N SER A 96 -4.02 2.16 -12.89
CA SER A 96 -3.02 2.85 -13.72
C SER A 96 -1.60 2.74 -13.14
N LEU A 97 -1.47 2.81 -11.82
CA LEU A 97 -0.18 2.64 -11.13
C LEU A 97 0.37 1.22 -11.26
N LEU A 98 -0.48 0.19 -11.12
CA LEU A 98 -0.06 -1.21 -11.38
C LEU A 98 0.48 -1.36 -12.79
N GLY A 99 -0.19 -0.78 -13.78
CA GLY A 99 0.28 -0.73 -15.16
C GLY A 99 1.62 0.01 -15.31
N LEU A 100 1.84 1.11 -14.60
CA LEU A 100 3.12 1.83 -14.62
C LEU A 100 4.26 1.00 -14.03
N LEU A 101 4.00 0.31 -12.91
CA LEU A 101 4.98 -0.55 -12.23
C LEU A 101 5.44 -1.71 -13.11
N SER A 102 4.58 -2.19 -14.02
CA SER A 102 4.92 -3.25 -14.98
C SER A 102 6.06 -2.88 -15.93
N LYS A 103 6.28 -1.57 -16.12
CA LYS A 103 7.33 -1.02 -16.99
C LYS A 103 8.65 -0.77 -16.26
N THR A 104 8.73 -1.13 -14.97
CA THR A 104 9.96 -0.94 -14.19
C THR A 104 11.07 -1.84 -14.75
N ALA A 105 12.22 -1.25 -15.08
CA ALA A 105 13.34 -2.00 -15.63
C ALA A 105 13.82 -3.09 -14.66
N GLY A 106 13.98 -4.32 -15.16
CA GLY A 106 14.37 -5.48 -14.35
C GLY A 106 13.24 -6.10 -13.53
N PHE A 107 12.01 -5.57 -13.62
CA PHE A 107 10.83 -6.18 -13.04
C PHE A 107 10.11 -7.06 -14.07
N SER A 108 9.68 -8.26 -13.66
CA SER A 108 8.89 -9.15 -14.52
C SER A 108 7.41 -8.77 -14.44
N PRO A 109 6.77 -8.32 -15.54
CA PRO A 109 5.39 -7.82 -15.51
C PRO A 109 4.35 -8.93 -15.29
N ASP A 110 4.71 -10.18 -15.54
CA ASP A 110 3.84 -11.36 -15.36
C ASP A 110 3.26 -11.44 -13.94
N CYS A 111 4.05 -11.02 -12.94
CA CYS A 111 3.68 -11.05 -11.54
C CYS A 111 2.58 -10.06 -11.14
N ILE A 112 2.25 -9.07 -11.98
CA ILE A 112 1.27 -8.01 -11.66
C ILE A 112 0.24 -7.78 -12.77
N MET A 113 0.42 -8.39 -13.94
CA MET A 113 -0.49 -8.23 -15.07
C MET A 113 -1.89 -8.73 -14.71
N ASP A 114 -2.00 -9.87 -14.03
CA ASP A 114 -3.29 -10.44 -13.62
C ASP A 114 -4.04 -9.49 -12.67
N ASP A 115 -3.33 -8.92 -11.68
CA ASP A 115 -3.87 -7.91 -10.77
C ASP A 115 -4.33 -6.64 -11.51
N ALA A 116 -3.54 -6.15 -12.47
CA ALA A 116 -3.90 -4.99 -13.27
C ALA A 116 -5.15 -5.27 -14.14
N ILE A 117 -5.25 -6.48 -14.73
CA ILE A 117 -6.42 -6.89 -15.51
C ILE A 117 -7.65 -7.00 -14.61
N ASN A 118 -7.53 -7.65 -13.46
CA ASN A 118 -8.62 -7.84 -12.51
C ASN A 118 -9.17 -6.50 -12.00
N THR A 119 -8.27 -5.58 -11.61
CA THR A 119 -8.66 -4.24 -11.14
C THR A 119 -9.38 -3.43 -12.22
N LEU A 120 -8.94 -3.51 -13.49
CA LEU A 120 -9.59 -2.84 -14.63
C LEU A 120 -10.95 -3.45 -15.00
N GLN A 121 -11.07 -4.78 -14.95
CA GLN A 121 -12.33 -5.47 -15.23
C GLN A 121 -13.41 -5.15 -14.19
N ASN A 122 -13.03 -5.01 -12.92
CA ASN A 122 -13.95 -4.64 -11.85
C ASN A 122 -14.52 -3.21 -12.03
N GLU A 123 -13.68 -2.25 -12.45
CA GLU A 123 -14.15 -0.89 -12.79
C GLU A 123 -15.05 -0.89 -14.03
N SER A 124 -14.71 -1.68 -15.05
CA SER A 124 -15.52 -1.80 -16.28
C SER A 124 -16.95 -2.26 -15.95
N LYS A 125 -17.10 -3.23 -15.05
CA LYS A 125 -18.40 -3.70 -14.55
C LYS A 125 -19.13 -2.62 -13.73
N SER A 126 -18.38 -1.85 -12.94
CA SER A 126 -18.95 -0.78 -12.09
C SER A 126 -19.51 0.38 -12.93
N CYS A 127 -18.82 0.81 -14.00
CA CYS A 127 -19.31 1.87 -14.89
C CYS A 127 -20.48 1.43 -15.80
N LEU A 128 -20.53 0.15 -16.20
CA LEU A 128 -21.58 -0.37 -17.10
C LEU A 128 -22.96 -0.53 -16.43
N SER A 129 -23.05 -0.41 -15.09
CA SER A 129 -24.32 -0.47 -14.38
C SER A 129 -25.02 0.90 -14.21
N GLY A 130 -24.39 2.01 -14.63
CA GLY A 130 -24.92 3.37 -14.47
C GLY A 130 -25.82 3.88 -15.59
N GLY A 131 -26.24 3.02 -16.52
CA GLY A 131 -27.12 3.37 -17.63
C GLY A 131 -28.41 2.55 -17.64
N ALA A 132 -29.39 2.98 -16.84
CA ALA A 132 -30.80 2.63 -16.99
C ALA A 132 -31.66 3.72 -16.34
#